data_AF-A0A252E2R4-F1
#
_entry.id   AF-A0A252E2R4-F1
#
_cell.length_a   1.000
_cell.length_b   1.000
_cell.length_c   1.000
_cell.angle_alpha   90.00
_cell.angle_beta   90.00
_cell.angle_gamma   90.00
#
_symmetry.space_group_name_H-M   'P 1'
#
loop_
_entity.id
_entity.type
_entity.pdbx_description
1 polymer ?
#
loop_
_entity_poly.entity_id
_entity_poly.type
_entity_poly.pdbx_seq_one_letter_code
_entity_poly.pdbx_strand_id
1 'polypeptide(L)'
;MGWYWEPQRKEWVRDDTPAKEATKLIRVRVWTASDKVEDAADLFVETAEEKGLRLLEKSAPYPCRPPNQKDSRVYLTFEDIETDQ
;
A
#
# COMPACT_ATOMS: atom_id res chain seq x y z
N MET A 1 -10.31 -21.11 -7.23
CA MET A 1 -11.16 -22.20 -6.72
C MET A 1 -10.63 -22.63 -5.39
N GLY A 2 -11.47 -22.66 -4.36
CA GLY A 2 -11.04 -23.00 -3.03
C GLY A 2 -12.20 -23.15 -2.06
N TRP A 3 -11.85 -23.38 -0.81
CA TRP A 3 -12.80 -23.44 0.30
C TRP A 3 -12.57 -22.22 1.19
N TYR A 4 -13.65 -21.58 1.62
CA TYR A 4 -13.61 -20.57 2.66
C TYR A 4 -14.54 -20.96 3.80
N TRP A 5 -14.18 -20.57 5.02
CA TRP A 5 -15.01 -20.80 6.19
C TRP A 5 -16.12 -19.74 6.23
N GLU A 6 -17.38 -20.16 6.25
CA GLU A 6 -18.52 -19.26 6.40
C GLU A 6 -18.98 -19.21 7.87
N PRO A 7 -18.68 -18.14 8.64
CA PRO A 7 -18.88 -18.15 10.10
C PRO A 7 -20.34 -18.24 10.54
N GLN A 8 -21.27 -17.71 9.74
CA GLN A 8 -22.70 -17.75 10.05
C GLN A 8 -23.27 -19.16 9.91
N ARG A 9 -22.79 -19.92 8.92
CA ARG A 9 -23.19 -21.32 8.69
C ARG A 9 -22.32 -22.33 9.44
N LYS A 10 -21.14 -21.91 9.90
CA LYS A 10 -20.14 -22.74 10.56
C LYS A 10 -19.74 -23.96 9.72
N GLU A 11 -19.57 -23.73 8.42
CA GLU A 11 -19.18 -24.76 7.47
C GLU A 11 -18.13 -24.22 6.51
N TRP A 12 -17.38 -25.14 5.90
CA TRP A 12 -16.54 -24.82 4.76
C TRP A 12 -17.44 -24.78 3.52
N VAL A 13 -17.44 -23.66 2.81
CA VAL A 13 -18.16 -23.47 1.56
C VAL A 13 -17.15 -23.47 0.42
N ARG A 14 -17.44 -24.25 -0.63
CA ARG A 14 -16.64 -24.27 -1.84
C ARG A 14 -17.04 -23.11 -2.73
N ASP A 15 -16.06 -22.32 -3.15
CA ASP A 15 -16.24 -21.27 -4.14
C ASP A 15 -15.33 -21.52 -5.33
N ASP A 16 -15.97 -21.84 -6.46
CA ASP A 16 -15.32 -22.03 -7.75
C ASP A 16 -15.42 -20.79 -8.65
N THR A 17 -15.95 -19.66 -8.13
CA THR A 17 -15.95 -18.38 -8.84
C THR A 17 -14.52 -18.00 -9.23
N PRO A 18 -14.27 -17.63 -10.50
CA PRO A 18 -12.95 -17.14 -10.92
C PRO A 18 -12.51 -15.95 -10.06
N ALA A 19 -11.24 -15.94 -9.67
CA ALA A 19 -10.68 -14.79 -8.98
C ALA A 19 -10.76 -13.56 -9.89
N LYS A 20 -11.09 -12.40 -9.29
CA LYS A 20 -10.94 -11.12 -9.98
C LYS A 20 -9.46 -10.84 -10.19
N GLU A 21 -9.13 -10.04 -11.20
CA GLU A 21 -7.76 -9.57 -11.39
C GLU A 21 -7.24 -8.86 -10.14
N ALA A 22 -5.95 -9.06 -9.86
CA ALA A 22 -5.30 -8.38 -8.76
C ALA A 22 -5.27 -6.87 -9.02
N THR A 23 -5.34 -6.08 -7.94
CA THR A 23 -5.13 -4.64 -8.07
C THR A 23 -3.69 -4.36 -8.51
N LYS A 24 -3.51 -3.44 -9.46
CA LYS A 24 -2.20 -2.92 -9.87
C LYS A 24 -1.68 -1.83 -8.92
N LEU A 25 -2.43 -1.52 -7.86
CA LEU A 25 -2.08 -0.48 -6.89
C LEU A 25 -1.09 -1.00 -5.84
N ILE A 26 0.01 -0.28 -5.69
CA ILE A 26 1.00 -0.51 -4.64
C ILE A 26 0.87 0.60 -3.62
N ARG A 27 0.63 0.25 -2.35
CA ARG A 27 0.47 1.22 -1.26
C ARG A 27 1.61 1.06 -0.26
N VAL A 28 2.40 2.11 -0.09
CA VAL A 28 3.56 2.13 0.80
C VAL A 28 3.30 3.10 1.95
N ARG A 29 3.61 2.68 3.17
CA ARG A 29 3.63 3.56 4.34
C ARG A 29 5.06 3.79 4.77
N VAL A 30 5.53 5.01 4.58
CA VAL A 30 6.84 5.46 5.08
C VAL A 30 6.62 6.02 6.48
N TRP A 31 7.35 5.51 7.46
CA TRP A 31 7.25 5.92 8.86
C TRP A 31 8.63 6.00 9.48
N THR A 32 9.02 7.20 9.90
CA THR A 32 10.29 7.49 10.56
C THR A 32 10.18 8.80 11.35
N ALA A 33 11.30 9.33 11.84
CA ALA A 33 11.37 10.62 12.53
C ALA A 33 10.74 11.74 11.68
N SER A 34 10.03 12.67 12.32
CA SER A 34 9.26 13.73 11.65
C SER A 34 10.12 14.63 10.76
N ASP A 35 11.38 14.84 11.12
CA ASP A 35 12.37 15.63 10.36
C ASP A 35 13.00 14.86 9.19
N LYS A 36 12.68 13.58 9.01
CA LYS A 36 13.25 12.71 7.96
C LYS A 36 12.20 12.06 7.07
N VAL A 37 10.92 12.10 7.45
CA VAL A 37 9.88 11.32 6.78
C VAL A 37 9.62 11.76 5.34
N GLU A 38 9.75 13.05 5.05
CA GLU A 38 9.58 13.58 3.70
C GLU A 38 10.73 13.15 2.79
N ASP A 39 11.98 13.40 3.20
CA ASP A 39 13.18 12.96 2.47
C ASP A 39 13.17 11.44 2.21
N ALA A 40 12.78 10.66 3.22
CA ALA A 40 12.65 9.21 3.07
C ALA A 40 11.55 8.86 2.07
N ALA A 41 10.40 9.54 2.10
CA ALA A 41 9.33 9.31 1.15
C ALA A 41 9.74 9.67 -0.27
N ASP A 42 10.47 10.77 -0.46
CA ASP A 42 10.97 11.20 -1.77
C ASP A 42 11.98 10.22 -2.36
N LEU A 43 12.92 9.70 -1.54
CA LEU A 43 13.82 8.63 -1.97
C LEU A 43 13.06 7.38 -2.47
N PHE A 44 11.98 7.01 -1.78
CA PHE A 44 11.13 5.89 -2.19
C PHE A 44 10.37 6.19 -3.48
N VAL A 45 9.89 7.42 -3.67
CA VAL A 45 9.22 7.84 -4.91
C VAL A 45 10.21 7.74 -6.08
N GLU A 46 11.38 8.36 -5.98
CA GLU A 46 12.41 8.33 -7.03
C GLU A 46 12.77 6.89 -7.41
N THR A 47 13.05 6.06 -6.40
CA THR A 47 13.39 4.64 -6.63
C THR A 47 12.24 3.87 -7.28
N ALA A 48 10.99 4.13 -6.88
CA ALA A 48 9.82 3.46 -7.46
C ALA A 48 9.60 3.86 -8.91
N GLU A 49 9.76 5.13 -9.24
CA GLU A 49 9.62 5.66 -10.61
C GLU A 49 10.73 5.12 -11.53
N GLU A 50 11.98 5.02 -11.05
CA GLU A 50 13.07 4.33 -11.77
C GLU A 50 12.78 2.85 -12.05
N LYS A 51 11.92 2.23 -11.25
CA LYS A 51 11.48 0.83 -11.40
C LYS A 51 10.20 0.68 -12.22
N GLY A 52 9.73 1.75 -12.86
CA GLY A 52 8.58 1.70 -13.77
C GLY A 52 7.22 1.83 -13.06
N LEU A 53 7.19 2.25 -11.80
CA LEU A 53 5.95 2.55 -11.09
C LEU A 53 5.59 4.03 -11.28
N ARG A 54 4.30 4.34 -11.44
CA ARG A 54 3.82 5.72 -11.46
C ARG A 54 3.32 6.12 -10.08
N LEU A 55 3.82 7.21 -9.51
CA LEU A 55 3.22 7.79 -8.32
C LEU A 55 1.83 8.35 -8.65
N LEU A 56 0.81 7.90 -7.92
CA LEU A 56 -0.56 8.42 -8.01
C LEU A 56 -0.86 9.43 -6.91
N GLU A 57 -0.40 9.14 -5.69
CA GLU A 57 -0.71 9.97 -4.52
C GLU A 57 0.45 9.94 -3.51
N LYS A 58 0.80 11.11 -2.97
CA LYS A 58 1.65 11.29 -1.79
C LYS A 58 0.88 12.13 -0.77
N SER A 59 0.64 11.59 0.42
CA SER A 59 0.03 12.36 1.49
C SER A 59 1.00 13.39 2.09
N ALA A 60 0.48 14.45 2.71
CA ALA A 60 1.28 15.24 3.65
C ALA A 60 1.75 14.37 4.84
N PRO A 61 2.85 14.73 5.52
CA PRO A 61 3.27 14.07 6.75
C PRO A 61 2.17 14.11 7.81
N TYR A 62 1.83 12.93 8.32
CA TYR A 62 0.90 12.79 9.42
C TYR A 62 1.67 12.54 10.71
N PRO A 63 1.64 13.46 11.69
CA PRO A 63 2.36 13.29 12.95
C PRO A 63 1.76 12.15 13.77
N CYS A 64 2.62 11.38 14.43
CA CYS A 64 2.19 10.36 15.38
C CYS A 64 1.67 11.00 16.67
N ARG A 65 0.72 10.34 17.32
CA ARG A 65 0.20 10.76 18.62
C ARG A 65 1.20 10.43 19.74
N PRO A 66 1.11 11.10 20.90
CA PRO A 66 1.91 10.74 22.07
C PRO A 66 1.79 9.24 22.41
N PRO A 67 2.89 8.59 22.85
CA PRO A 67 4.21 9.19 23.17
C PRO A 67 5.15 9.38 21.98
N ASN A 68 4.73 9.05 20.75
CA ASN A 68 5.60 9.00 19.57
C ASN A 68 5.55 10.30 18.75
N GLN A 69 5.31 11.46 19.38
CA GLN A 69 5.16 12.74 18.65
C GLN A 69 6.41 13.18 17.84
N LYS A 70 7.55 12.51 18.02
CA LYS A 70 8.77 12.73 17.23
C LYS A 70 8.79 11.96 15.91
N ASP A 71 7.82 11.08 15.69
CA ASP A 71 7.68 10.33 14.44
C ASP A 71 6.51 10.89 13.62
N SER A 72 6.58 10.69 12.31
CA SER A 72 5.51 10.98 11.37
C SER A 72 5.46 9.91 10.28
N ARG A 73 4.34 9.86 9.56
CA ARG A 73 4.14 8.93 8.45
C ARG A 73 3.64 9.62 7.19
N VAL A 74 4.10 9.14 6.05
CA VAL A 74 3.62 9.52 4.72
C VAL A 74 3.06 8.27 4.04
N TYR A 75 1.92 8.42 3.38
CA TYR A 75 1.31 7.38 2.57
C TYR A 75 1.58 7.66 1.10
N LEU A 76 2.11 6.65 0.40
CA LEU A 76 2.37 6.68 -1.02
C LEU A 76 1.49 5.63 -1.70
N THR A 77 0.89 6.02 -2.82
CA THR A 77 0.15 5.11 -3.70
C THR A 77 0.78 5.16 -5.07
N PHE A 78 1.16 4.00 -5.59
CA PHE A 78 1.70 3.83 -6.94
C PHE A 78 0.80 2.92 -7.76
N GLU A 79 0.98 2.98 -9.06
CA GLU A 79 0.42 2.04 -10.04
C GLU A 79 1.54 1.50 -10.91
N ASP A 80 1.51 0.20 -11.17
CA ASP A 80 2.43 -0.43 -12.11
C ASP A 80 2.08 -0.01 -13.55
N ILE A 81 3.04 0.60 -14.25
CA ILE A 81 2.85 1.07 -15.64
C ILE A 81 2.87 -0.14 -16.61
N GLU A 82 3.39 -1.29 -16.19
CA GLU A 82 3.38 -2.50 -17.02
C GLU A 82 2.07 -3.28 -16.86
N THR A 83 1.04 -2.92 -17.65
CA THR A 83 0.26 -3.90 -18.46
C THR A 83 -0.80 -3.18 -19.30
N ASP A 84 -0.44 -2.86 -20.53
CA ASP A 84 -1.31 -2.82 -21.72
C ASP A 84 -0.41 -3.10 -22.96
N GLN A 85 0.33 -4.22 -22.93
CA GLN A 85 0.95 -4.83 -24.11
C GLN A 85 0.42 -6.24 -24.33
#